data_AF-A0A9C7VLF3-F1
#
_entry.id   AF-A0A9C7VLF3-F1
#
_cell.length_a   1.000
_cell.length_b   1.000
_cell.length_c   1.000
_cell.angle_alpha   90.00
_cell.angle_beta   90.00
_cell.angle_gamma   90.00
#
_symmetry.space_group_name_H-M   'P 1'
#
loop_
_entity.id
_entity.type
_entity.pdbx_description
1 polymer ?
#
loop_
_entity_poly.entity_id
_entity_poly.type
_entity_poly.pdbx_seq_one_letter_code
_entity_poly.pdbx_strand_id
1 'polypeptide(L)'
;HLFFGQEAWGHVISRLLRDLPESVNVQDDLIEKAKILDNFYIPSRYPNSHPEGAPFEHYGPIHSEEAIKYASEIVEFVRSQMAKSRRSD
;
A
#
# COMPACT_ATOMS: atom_id res chain seq x y z
N HIS A 1 4.89 -4.53 -11.37
CA HIS A 1 4.57 -5.95 -11.13
C HIS A 1 5.49 -6.85 -11.96
N LEU A 2 6.79 -6.80 -11.69
CA LEU A 2 7.83 -7.45 -12.50
C LEU A 2 7.63 -8.96 -12.65
N PHE A 3 7.12 -9.62 -11.61
CA PHE A 3 6.80 -11.05 -11.64
C PHE A 3 5.82 -11.41 -12.77
N PHE A 4 4.88 -10.53 -13.08
CA PHE A 4 3.92 -10.68 -14.17
C PHE A 4 4.39 -10.04 -15.49
N GLY A 5 5.68 -9.69 -15.61
CA GLY A 5 6.22 -8.97 -16.77
C GLY A 5 5.67 -7.54 -16.92
N GLN A 6 5.00 -6.99 -15.91
CA GLN A 6 4.42 -5.66 -15.92
C GLN A 6 5.37 -4.64 -15.29
N GLU A 7 5.65 -3.57 -16.02
CA GLU A 7 6.23 -2.36 -15.45
C GLU A 7 5.17 -1.62 -14.62
N ALA A 8 5.52 -1.16 -13.43
CA ALA A 8 4.60 -0.41 -12.57
C ALA A 8 5.32 0.80 -12.00
N TRP A 9 4.64 1.95 -12.00
CA TRP A 9 5.22 3.25 -11.69
C TRP A 9 4.38 4.01 -10.65
N GLY A 10 5.04 4.88 -9.89
CA GLY A 10 4.43 5.75 -8.90
C GLY A 10 4.36 5.15 -7.48
N HIS A 11 3.70 5.88 -6.59
CA HIS A 11 3.67 5.60 -5.15
C HIS A 11 2.28 5.32 -4.60
N VAL A 12 1.27 5.24 -5.48
CA VAL A 12 -0.13 5.03 -5.11
C VAL A 12 -0.40 3.52 -5.06
N ILE A 13 -0.32 2.95 -3.87
CA ILE A 13 -0.46 1.52 -3.59
C ILE A 13 -1.83 1.03 -4.05
N SER A 14 -2.91 1.78 -3.80
CA SER A 14 -4.26 1.38 -4.22
C SER A 14 -4.36 1.23 -5.74
N ARG A 15 -3.67 2.09 -6.50
CA ARG A 15 -3.56 1.99 -7.95
C ARG A 15 -2.73 0.78 -8.36
N LEU A 16 -1.56 0.60 -7.73
CA LEU A 16 -0.69 -0.54 -8.01
C LEU A 16 -1.42 -1.88 -7.78
N LEU A 17 -2.23 -1.98 -6.72
CA LEU A 17 -3.03 -3.18 -6.48
C LEU A 17 -4.13 -3.37 -7.54
N ARG A 18 -4.79 -2.31 -7.99
CA ARG A 18 -5.81 -2.39 -9.06
C ARG A 18 -5.25 -2.74 -10.43
N ASP A 19 -3.99 -2.39 -10.69
CA ASP A 19 -3.32 -2.65 -11.98
C ASP A 19 -2.72 -4.07 -12.08
N LEU A 20 -2.87 -4.90 -11.04
CA LEU A 20 -2.53 -6.33 -11.10
C LEU A 20 -3.38 -7.06 -12.17
N PRO A 21 -2.87 -8.17 -12.74
CA PRO A 21 -3.66 -8.98 -13.67
C PRO A 21 -4.95 -9.49 -13.01
N GLU A 22 -6.02 -9.63 -13.80
CA GLU A 22 -7.33 -10.11 -13.31
C GLU A 22 -7.27 -11.51 -12.65
N SER A 23 -6.26 -12.32 -12.98
CA SER A 23 -6.01 -13.61 -12.35
C SER A 23 -5.61 -13.50 -10.87
N VAL A 24 -5.16 -12.32 -10.43
CA VAL A 24 -4.83 -12.04 -9.02
C VAL A 24 -6.03 -11.42 -8.34
N ASN A 25 -6.74 -12.23 -7.54
CA ASN A 25 -7.86 -11.73 -6.76
C ASN A 25 -7.37 -10.85 -5.59
N VAL A 26 -7.54 -9.54 -5.74
CA VAL A 26 -7.30 -8.54 -4.69
C VAL A 26 -8.64 -8.20 -4.02
N GLN A 27 -8.73 -8.39 -2.71
CA GLN A 27 -9.95 -8.05 -1.96
C GLN A 27 -10.13 -6.53 -1.85
N ASP A 28 -11.36 -6.03 -1.95
CA ASP A 28 -11.68 -4.60 -1.88
C ASP A 28 -11.21 -3.96 -0.56
N ASP A 29 -11.31 -4.68 0.55
CA ASP A 29 -10.80 -4.25 1.86
C ASP A 29 -9.28 -3.94 1.82
N LEU A 30 -8.49 -4.70 1.05
CA LEU A 30 -7.07 -4.44 0.88
C LEU A 30 -6.82 -3.16 0.08
N ILE A 31 -7.71 -2.84 -0.86
CA ILE A 31 -7.66 -1.57 -1.61
C ILE A 31 -7.99 -0.38 -0.71
N GLU A 32 -9.00 -0.49 0.16
CA GLU A 32 -9.33 0.57 1.12
C GLU A 32 -8.19 0.83 2.10
N LYS A 33 -7.56 -0.23 2.60
CA LYS A 33 -6.33 -0.14 3.41
C LYS A 33 -5.20 0.56 2.66
N ALA A 34 -5.00 0.23 1.39
CA ALA A 34 -4.00 0.89 0.56
C ALA A 34 -4.29 2.39 0.36
N LYS A 35 -5.55 2.81 0.20
CA LYS A 35 -5.90 4.23 0.10
C LYS A 35 -5.55 5.01 1.37
N ILE A 36 -5.71 4.38 2.54
CA ILE A 36 -5.26 4.99 3.80
C ILE A 36 -3.75 5.18 3.77
N LEU A 37 -3.00 4.18 3.30
CA LEU A 37 -1.55 4.27 3.20
C LEU A 37 -1.06 5.33 2.19
N ASP A 38 -1.79 5.51 1.09
CA ASP A 38 -1.48 6.51 0.07
C ASP A 38 -1.44 7.94 0.64
N ASN A 39 -2.25 8.21 1.68
CA ASN A 39 -2.27 9.50 2.39
C ASN A 39 -1.02 9.77 3.23
N PHE A 40 -0.13 8.79 3.45
CA PHE A 40 1.13 9.01 4.17
C PHE A 40 2.31 9.30 3.23
N TYR A 41 2.17 9.21 1.91
CA TYR A 41 3.33 9.32 1.01
C TYR A 41 3.97 10.73 1.01
N ILE A 42 3.17 11.79 0.82
CA ILE A 42 3.63 13.19 0.85
C ILE A 42 3.44 13.82 2.24
N PRO A 43 2.25 13.73 2.88
CA PRO A 43 1.95 14.50 4.08
C PRO A 43 2.78 14.17 5.32
N SER A 44 3.37 12.97 5.40
CA SER A 44 4.25 12.58 6.52
C SER A 44 5.65 13.23 6.46
N ARG A 45 6.03 13.84 5.33
CA ARG A 45 7.40 14.32 5.09
C ARG A 45 7.51 15.81 4.87
N TYR A 46 6.46 16.46 4.34
CA TYR A 46 6.55 17.85 3.91
C TYR A 46 5.57 18.74 4.70
N PRO A 47 6.07 19.76 5.42
CA PRO A 47 5.24 20.66 6.21
C PRO A 47 4.13 21.37 5.41
N ASN A 48 4.39 21.69 4.14
CA ASN A 48 3.42 22.33 3.25
C ASN A 48 2.22 21.45 2.86
N SER A 49 2.16 20.21 3.36
CA SER A 49 1.02 19.31 3.18
C SER A 49 -0.07 19.53 4.24
N HIS A 50 0.23 20.31 5.29
CA HIS A 50 -0.70 20.68 6.36
C HIS A 50 -0.84 22.20 6.39
N PRO A 51 -2.00 22.75 6.83
CA PRO A 51 -2.17 24.19 6.95
C PRO A 51 -1.15 24.82 7.91
N GLU A 52 -0.81 24.13 9.00
CA GLU A 52 0.09 24.59 10.06
C GLU A 52 0.81 23.39 10.73
N GLY A 53 1.94 23.65 11.38
CA GLY A 53 2.70 22.64 12.14
C GLY A 53 3.67 21.79 11.31
N ALA A 54 4.54 21.06 11.99
CA ALA A 54 5.45 20.09 11.40
C ALA A 54 4.74 18.74 11.20
N PRO A 55 5.11 17.93 10.18
CA PRO A 55 4.45 16.65 9.91
C PRO A 55 4.33 15.72 11.13
N PHE A 56 5.37 15.64 11.98
CA PHE A 56 5.35 14.75 13.15
C PHE A 56 4.28 15.11 14.20
N GLU A 57 3.76 16.34 14.18
CA GLU A 57 2.72 16.80 15.11
C GLU A 57 1.33 16.27 14.72
N HIS A 58 1.13 15.89 13.45
CA HIS A 58 -0.16 15.43 12.91
C HIS A 58 -0.35 13.91 13.00
N TYR A 59 0.72 13.15 13.27
CA TYR A 59 0.69 11.69 13.34
C TYR A 59 1.00 11.20 14.75
N GLY A 60 0.12 10.36 15.27
CA GLY A 60 0.23 9.78 16.61
C GLY A 60 0.20 8.25 16.56
N PRO A 61 0.26 7.58 17.73
CA PRO A 61 0.31 6.12 17.82
C PRO A 61 -0.82 5.41 17.08
N ILE A 62 -2.05 5.92 17.13
CA ILE A 62 -3.22 5.33 16.44
C ILE A 62 -2.97 5.22 14.93
N HIS A 63 -2.57 6.33 14.29
CA HIS A 63 -2.26 6.34 12.86
C HIS A 63 -1.11 5.39 12.52
N SER A 64 -0.07 5.36 13.36
CA SER A 64 1.10 4.50 13.15
C SER A 64 0.77 3.01 13.28
N GLU A 65 -0.01 2.64 14.28
CA GLU A 65 -0.43 1.26 14.51
C GLU A 65 -1.31 0.75 13.35
N GLU A 66 -2.28 1.56 12.90
CA GLU A 66 -3.11 1.23 11.75
C GLU A 66 -2.28 1.13 10.46
N ALA A 67 -1.38 2.08 10.21
CA ALA A 67 -0.53 2.07 9.03
C ALA A 67 0.38 0.83 8.98
N ILE A 68 1.00 0.46 10.11
CA ILE A 68 1.84 -0.74 10.20
C ILE A 68 1.00 -1.99 9.95
N LYS A 69 -0.18 -2.07 10.56
CA LYS A 69 -1.11 -3.19 10.35
C LYS A 69 -1.48 -3.34 8.88
N TYR A 70 -1.93 -2.27 8.23
CA TYR A 70 -2.35 -2.29 6.83
C TYR A 70 -1.22 -2.62 5.87
N ALA A 71 -0.03 -2.05 6.10
CA ALA A 71 1.15 -2.37 5.31
C ALA A 71 1.53 -3.85 5.46
N SER A 72 1.43 -4.39 6.68
CA SER A 72 1.73 -5.80 6.95
C SER A 72 0.78 -6.73 6.21
N GLU A 73 -0.53 -6.42 6.21
CA GLU A 73 -1.53 -7.21 5.49
C GLU A 73 -1.31 -7.18 3.96
N ILE A 74 -0.91 -6.04 3.40
CA ILE A 74 -0.56 -5.93 1.97
C ILE A 74 0.69 -6.75 1.64
N VAL A 75 1.72 -6.70 2.49
CA VAL A 75 2.94 -7.50 2.30
C VAL A 75 2.63 -8.99 2.38
N GLU A 76 1.80 -9.42 3.33
CA GLU A 76 1.39 -10.82 3.45
C GLU A 76 0.54 -11.28 2.26
N PHE A 77 -0.34 -10.42 1.76
CA PHE A 77 -1.05 -10.69 0.51
C PHE A 77 -0.07 -10.95 -0.63
N VAL A 78 0.90 -10.06 -0.86
CA VAL A 78 1.91 -10.22 -1.91
C VAL A 78 2.71 -11.51 -1.74
N ARG A 79 3.17 -11.81 -0.51
CA ARG A 79 3.88 -13.06 -0.19
C ARG A 79 3.05 -14.29 -0.54
N SER A 80 1.76 -14.28 -0.21
CA SER A 80 0.85 -15.39 -0.50
C SER A 80 0.67 -15.63 -2.00
N GLN A 81 0.56 -14.57 -2.80
CA GLN A 81 0.43 -14.68 -4.25
C GLN A 81 1.71 -15.23 -4.89
N MET A 82 2.87 -14.74 -4.45
CA MET A 82 4.17 -15.23 -4.92
C MET A 82 4.42 -16.69 -4.56
N ALA A 83 3.97 -17.13 -3.37
CA ALA A 83 4.10 -18.52 -2.93
C ALA A 83 3.17 -19.48 -3.70
N LYS A 84 1.95 -19.04 -4.05
CA LYS A 84 1.02 -19.83 -4.87
C LYS A 84 1.59 -20.09 -6.27
N SER A 85 2.13 -19.07 -6.91
CA SER A 85 2.65 -19.22 -8.28
C SER A 85 3.78 -20.25 -8.38
N ARG A 86 4.65 -20.34 -7.36
CA ARG A 86 5.74 -21.33 -7.32
C ARG A 86 5.29 -22.78 -7.16
N ARG A 87 4.03 -23.03 -6.80
CA ARG A 87 3.46 -24.39 -6.66
C ARG A 87 2.71 -24.82 -7.92
N SER A 88 2.52 -23.92 -8.87
CA SER A 88 1.82 -24.14 -10.14
C SER A 88 2.78 -24.33 -11.31
N ASP A 89 4.09 -24.08 -11.08
CA ASP A 89 5.21 -24.47 -11.93
C ASP A 89 5.76 -25.83 -11.48
#